data_AF-A0A9E9L5H4-F1
#
_entry.id   AF-A0A9E9L5H4-F1
#
_cell.length_a   1.000
_cell.length_b   1.000
_cell.length_c   1.000
_cell.angle_alpha   90.00
_cell.angle_beta   90.00
_cell.angle_gamma   90.00
#
_symmetry.space_group_name_H-M   'P 1'
#
loop_
_entity.id
_entity.type
_entity.pdbx_description
1 polymer ?
#
loop_
_entity_poly.entity_id
_entity_poly.type
_entity_poly.pdbx_seq_one_letter_code
_entity_poly.pdbx_strand_id
1 'polypeptide(L)'
;MANLLQKISWNENLYQKPDISGYYIEQGNDNYIAQFGIGHEAWNFNKTDLIDGKVYGYLKAEVSTLFKETHNIFFFSRNLNGELFLIGYYKDCRYLTEDERIKLREKMAESGILDKRINQIYRILRDEDDFSE
;
A
#
# COMPACT_ATOMS: atom_id res chain seq x y z
N MET A 1 -7.87 -13.00 -18.01
CA MET A 1 -7.97 -11.58 -17.57
C MET A 1 -9.08 -11.53 -16.55
N ALA A 2 -8.71 -11.40 -15.28
CA ALA A 2 -9.66 -11.39 -14.18
C ALA A 2 -9.79 -9.99 -13.57
N ASN A 3 -10.97 -9.69 -13.02
CA ASN A 3 -11.21 -8.48 -12.24
C ASN A 3 -11.14 -8.85 -10.76
N LEU A 4 -10.26 -8.18 -10.02
CA LEU A 4 -10.08 -8.38 -8.58
C LEU A 4 -10.65 -7.18 -7.85
N LEU A 5 -11.44 -7.42 -6.82
CA LEU A 5 -11.86 -6.40 -5.86
C LEU A 5 -11.04 -6.59 -4.59
N GLN A 6 -10.33 -5.56 -4.15
CA GLN A 6 -9.38 -5.63 -3.03
C GLN A 6 -9.70 -4.55 -2.00
N LYS A 7 -9.91 -4.97 -0.74
CA LYS A 7 -10.00 -4.04 0.38
C LYS A 7 -8.59 -3.54 0.70
N ILE A 8 -8.43 -2.23 0.79
CA ILE A 8 -7.24 -1.59 1.35
C ILE A 8 -7.65 -0.74 2.54
N SER A 9 -6.70 -0.44 3.42
CA SER A 9 -6.97 0.32 4.64
C SER A 9 -7.23 1.78 4.33
N TRP A 10 -7.85 2.51 5.24
CA TRP A 10 -8.14 3.91 4.98
C TRP A 10 -6.87 4.74 4.98
N ASN A 11 -6.84 5.73 4.10
CA ASN A 11 -5.76 6.69 3.98
C ASN A 11 -6.35 8.00 3.43
N GLU A 12 -6.20 9.08 4.18
CA GLU A 12 -6.71 10.41 3.82
C GLU A 12 -5.84 11.10 2.77
N ASN A 13 -4.60 10.63 2.61
CA ASN A 13 -3.66 11.13 1.61
C ASN A 13 -3.81 10.50 0.22
N LEU A 14 -5.00 9.97 -0.11
CA LEU A 14 -5.32 9.35 -1.40
C LEU A 14 -4.30 8.26 -1.82
N TYR A 15 -3.69 7.60 -0.83
CA TYR A 15 -2.67 6.56 -1.00
C TYR A 15 -1.47 7.03 -1.83
N GLN A 16 -1.15 8.33 -1.76
CA GLN A 16 0.07 8.92 -2.30
C GLN A 16 1.20 8.92 -1.25
N LYS A 17 0.85 8.98 0.04
CA LYS A 17 1.77 8.97 1.17
C LYS A 17 1.05 8.40 2.41
N PRO A 18 1.78 7.91 3.42
CA PRO A 18 1.16 7.34 4.61
C PRO A 18 0.49 8.38 5.50
N ASP A 19 -0.48 7.90 6.28
CA ASP A 19 -1.05 8.51 7.48
C ASP A 19 -1.50 7.38 8.42
N ILE A 20 -1.98 7.76 9.60
CA ILE A 20 -2.48 6.85 10.63
C ILE A 20 -4.00 6.67 10.59
N SER A 21 -4.71 7.24 9.61
CA SER A 21 -6.18 7.22 9.62
C SER A 21 -6.74 5.79 9.57
N GLY A 22 -6.04 4.87 8.91
CA GLY A 22 -6.36 3.44 8.89
C GLY A 22 -6.21 2.74 10.25
N TYR A 23 -5.31 3.21 11.12
CA TYR A 23 -5.13 2.65 12.48
C TYR A 23 -6.43 2.72 13.28
N TYR A 24 -7.09 3.88 13.29
CA TYR A 24 -8.32 4.09 14.06
C TYR A 24 -9.49 3.23 13.59
N ILE A 25 -9.46 2.77 12.33
CA ILE A 25 -10.49 1.87 11.77
C ILE A 25 -10.20 0.41 12.10
N GLU A 26 -8.92 0.06 12.09
CA GLU A 26 -8.47 -1.33 12.23
C GLU A 26 -8.08 -1.67 13.69
N GLN A 27 -8.18 -0.71 14.62
CA GLN A 27 -7.89 -0.89 16.03
C GLN A 27 -8.67 -2.08 16.63
N GLY A 28 -7.96 -2.95 17.36
CA GLY A 28 -8.55 -4.14 17.98
C GLY A 28 -8.73 -5.34 17.03
N ASN A 29 -8.45 -5.18 15.74
CA ASN A 29 -8.26 -6.32 14.85
C ASN A 29 -6.83 -6.82 14.97
N ASP A 30 -6.59 -8.13 15.06
CA ASP A 30 -5.24 -8.68 15.04
C ASP A 30 -4.67 -8.62 13.60
N ASN A 31 -4.29 -7.43 13.17
CA ASN A 31 -3.76 -7.17 11.84
C ASN A 31 -2.57 -6.19 11.88
N TYR A 32 -1.81 -6.16 10.77
CA TYR A 32 -0.58 -5.38 10.66
C TYR A 32 -0.78 -3.90 11.02
N ILE A 33 -1.89 -3.29 10.61
CA ILE A 33 -2.11 -1.86 10.83
C ILE A 33 -2.46 -1.56 12.28
N ALA A 34 -3.22 -2.44 12.93
CA ALA A 34 -3.45 -2.35 14.36
C ALA A 34 -2.14 -2.46 15.17
N GLN A 35 -1.15 -3.19 14.67
CA GLN A 35 0.15 -3.38 15.34
C GLN A 35 1.17 -2.27 15.01
N PHE A 36 1.20 -1.79 13.77
CA PHE A 36 2.26 -0.91 13.25
C PHE A 36 1.78 0.48 12.82
N GLY A 37 0.50 0.79 12.97
CA GLY A 37 -0.12 2.07 12.66
C GLY A 37 -0.36 2.36 11.17
N ILE A 38 0.55 1.92 10.29
CA ILE A 38 0.55 2.30 8.87
C ILE A 38 0.52 1.07 7.95
N GLY A 39 -0.34 1.10 6.93
CA GLY A 39 -0.48 0.02 5.95
C GLY A 39 0.59 0.04 4.85
N HIS A 40 0.91 -1.13 4.30
CA HIS A 40 1.84 -1.27 3.17
C HIS A 40 1.32 -0.65 1.87
N GLU A 41 -0.01 -0.59 1.71
CA GLU A 41 -0.75 -0.02 0.59
C GLU A 41 -0.69 1.52 0.50
N ALA A 42 -0.12 2.19 1.50
CA ALA A 42 -0.17 3.65 1.67
C ALA A 42 0.45 4.44 0.51
N TRP A 43 1.28 3.81 -0.32
CA TRP A 43 1.89 4.42 -1.50
C TRP A 43 1.38 3.86 -2.82
N ASN A 44 0.31 3.07 -2.82
CA ASN A 44 -0.14 2.37 -4.03
C ASN A 44 -0.30 3.37 -5.19
N PHE A 45 -0.97 4.51 -5.00
CA PHE A 45 -1.21 5.42 -6.12
C PHE A 45 -0.10 6.46 -6.34
N ASN A 46 1.03 6.39 -5.64
CA ASN A 46 2.08 7.41 -5.72
C ASN A 46 2.78 7.43 -7.09
N LYS A 47 2.44 8.44 -7.90
CA LYS A 47 3.01 8.66 -9.23
C LYS A 47 4.31 9.47 -9.23
N THR A 48 4.78 9.95 -8.08
CA THR A 48 6.09 10.63 -7.97
C THR A 48 7.23 9.65 -7.74
N ASP A 49 6.92 8.44 -7.25
CA ASP A 49 7.89 7.40 -6.90
C ASP A 49 7.91 6.27 -7.96
N LEU A 50 8.04 6.65 -9.23
CA LEU A 50 8.07 5.67 -10.34
C LEU A 50 9.43 4.99 -10.43
N ILE A 51 9.43 3.68 -10.65
CA ILE A 51 10.61 2.92 -11.07
C ILE A 51 10.39 2.47 -12.51
N ASP A 52 11.31 2.80 -13.40
CA ASP A 52 11.19 2.54 -14.85
C ASP A 52 9.87 3.04 -15.46
N GLY A 53 9.36 4.18 -14.98
CA GLY A 53 8.08 4.76 -15.42
C GLY A 53 6.83 4.00 -14.98
N LYS A 54 6.97 3.03 -14.05
CA LYS A 54 5.86 2.20 -13.56
C LYS A 54 5.54 2.50 -12.09
N VAL A 55 4.26 2.39 -11.77
CA VAL A 55 3.76 2.38 -10.39
C VAL A 55 3.72 0.93 -9.90
N TYR A 56 4.21 0.71 -8.70
CA TYR A 56 4.17 -0.59 -8.03
C TYR A 56 3.31 -0.49 -6.78
N GLY A 57 2.34 -1.39 -6.65
CA GLY A 57 1.45 -1.46 -5.49
C GLY A 57 1.64 -2.75 -4.71
N TYR A 58 1.37 -2.68 -3.41
CA TYR A 58 1.26 -3.84 -2.54
C TYR A 58 -0.21 -4.29 -2.44
N LEU A 59 -0.40 -5.61 -2.41
CA LEU A 59 -1.69 -6.27 -2.17
C LEU A 59 -1.51 -7.35 -1.11
N LYS A 60 -2.41 -7.37 -0.13
CA LYS A 60 -2.50 -8.46 0.84
C LYS A 60 -3.31 -9.61 0.23
N ALA A 61 -2.76 -10.29 -0.77
CA ALA A 61 -3.39 -11.45 -1.40
C ALA A 61 -2.40 -12.60 -1.50
N GLU A 62 -2.76 -13.76 -0.95
CA GLU A 62 -2.08 -15.04 -1.25
C GLU A 62 -2.61 -15.56 -2.57
N VAL A 63 -1.91 -15.29 -3.67
CA VAL A 63 -2.39 -15.64 -4.99
C VAL A 63 -1.35 -16.38 -5.81
N SER A 64 -0.93 -17.53 -5.26
CA SER A 64 -0.14 -18.54 -5.99
C SER A 64 -0.81 -18.96 -7.30
N THR A 65 -2.15 -18.91 -7.38
CA THR A 65 -2.93 -19.26 -8.58
C THR A 65 -3.08 -18.12 -9.59
N LEU A 66 -2.84 -16.86 -9.22
CA LEU A 66 -3.09 -15.70 -10.11
C LEU A 66 -1.84 -15.15 -10.80
N PHE A 67 -0.65 -15.67 -10.49
CA PHE A 67 0.62 -15.15 -11.04
C PHE A 67 0.72 -15.14 -12.57
N LYS A 68 0.01 -16.04 -13.25
CA LYS A 68 0.12 -16.22 -14.71
C LYS A 68 -0.87 -15.38 -15.52
N GLU A 69 -1.78 -14.67 -14.85
CA GLU A 69 -2.80 -13.88 -15.52
C GLU A 69 -2.56 -12.38 -15.37
N THR A 70 -3.07 -11.64 -16.35
CA THR A 70 -3.23 -10.19 -16.28
C THR A 70 -4.54 -9.85 -15.57
N HIS A 71 -4.52 -8.88 -14.66
CA HIS A 71 -5.64 -8.51 -13.81
C HIS A 71 -5.97 -7.04 -13.88
N ASN A 72 -7.26 -6.72 -13.87
CA ASN A 72 -7.71 -5.40 -13.44
C ASN A 72 -8.00 -5.46 -11.94
N ILE A 73 -7.47 -4.53 -11.18
CA ILE A 73 -7.61 -4.52 -9.71
C ILE A 73 -8.36 -3.26 -9.32
N PHE A 74 -9.50 -3.43 -8.68
CA PHE A 74 -10.32 -2.37 -8.11
C PHE A 74 -10.10 -2.32 -6.60
N PHE A 75 -9.80 -1.14 -6.09
CA PHE A 75 -9.49 -0.92 -4.69
C PHE A 75 -10.66 -0.22 -4.01
N PHE A 76 -11.10 -0.78 -2.90
CA PHE A 76 -12.09 -0.14 -2.04
C PHE A 76 -11.58 -0.04 -0.61
N SER A 77 -12.09 0.94 0.12
CA SER A 77 -11.78 1.12 1.54
C SER A 77 -13.02 1.53 2.31
N ARG A 78 -12.89 1.56 3.63
CA ARG A 78 -13.90 1.99 4.57
C ARG A 78 -13.40 3.25 5.25
N ASN A 79 -14.19 4.33 5.30
CA ASN A 79 -13.79 5.54 6.04
C ASN A 79 -14.02 5.38 7.56
N LEU A 80 -13.67 6.41 8.34
CA LEU A 80 -13.83 6.45 9.80
C LEU A 80 -15.29 6.25 10.27
N ASN A 81 -16.28 6.57 9.43
CA ASN A 81 -17.70 6.39 9.73
C ASN A 81 -18.23 4.99 9.36
N GLY A 82 -17.39 4.13 8.78
CA GLY A 82 -17.79 2.80 8.35
C GLY A 82 -18.33 2.70 6.92
N GLU A 83 -18.33 3.80 6.18
CA GLU A 83 -18.86 3.88 4.81
C GLU A 83 -17.84 3.35 3.80
N LEU A 84 -18.31 2.63 2.78
CA LEU A 84 -17.46 2.02 1.76
C LEU A 84 -17.27 2.94 0.55
N PHE A 85 -16.02 3.10 0.11
CA PHE A 85 -15.65 3.90 -1.05
C PHE A 85 -14.83 3.08 -2.04
N LEU A 86 -15.16 3.22 -3.33
CA LEU A 86 -14.25 2.84 -4.40
C LEU A 86 -13.16 3.92 -4.51
N ILE A 87 -11.91 3.53 -4.34
CA ILE A 87 -10.77 4.44 -4.22
C ILE A 87 -10.10 4.65 -5.58
N GLY A 88 -9.89 3.57 -6.31
CA GLY A 88 -9.13 3.59 -7.54
C GLY A 88 -9.00 2.21 -8.16
N TYR A 89 -8.27 2.13 -9.25
CA TYR A 89 -8.03 0.87 -9.93
C TYR A 89 -6.68 0.86 -10.64
N TYR A 90 -6.15 -0.35 -10.84
CA TYR A 90 -5.15 -0.61 -11.85
C TYR A 90 -5.72 -1.45 -12.98
N LYS A 91 -5.18 -1.24 -14.18
CA LYS A 91 -5.49 -2.03 -15.38
C LYS A 91 -4.27 -2.81 -15.80
N ASP A 92 -4.52 -3.94 -16.45
CA ASP A 92 -3.52 -4.75 -17.12
C ASP A 92 -2.30 -5.11 -16.23
N CYS A 93 -2.54 -5.39 -14.95
CA CYS A 93 -1.49 -5.70 -13.97
C CYS A 93 -1.07 -7.16 -14.02
N ARG A 94 0.19 -7.42 -13.67
CA ARG A 94 0.67 -8.76 -13.33
C ARG A 94 1.43 -8.75 -12.03
N TYR A 95 1.43 -9.88 -11.34
CA TYR A 95 2.31 -10.07 -10.20
C TYR A 95 3.77 -10.21 -10.65
N LEU A 96 4.67 -9.62 -9.86
CA LEU A 96 6.11 -9.75 -10.07
C LEU A 96 6.60 -11.12 -9.64
N THR A 97 7.50 -11.72 -10.41
CA THR A 97 8.24 -12.91 -9.98
C THR A 97 9.18 -12.57 -8.83
N GLU A 98 9.76 -13.58 -8.18
CA GLU A 98 10.72 -13.35 -7.09
C GLU A 98 11.93 -12.53 -7.54
N ASP A 99 12.56 -12.91 -8.65
CA ASP A 99 13.68 -12.17 -9.23
C ASP A 99 13.34 -10.71 -9.54
N GLU A 100 12.12 -10.46 -10.01
CA GLU A 100 11.65 -9.10 -10.31
C GLU A 100 11.40 -8.28 -9.04
N ARG A 101 10.96 -8.92 -7.95
CA ARG A 101 10.83 -8.24 -6.64
C ARG A 101 12.21 -7.89 -6.06
N ILE A 102 13.19 -8.77 -6.21
CA ILE A 102 14.58 -8.52 -5.79
C ILE A 102 15.14 -7.32 -6.57
N LYS A 103 15.04 -7.34 -7.90
CA LYS A 103 15.49 -6.22 -8.76
C LYS A 103 14.75 -4.93 -8.46
N LEU A 104 13.43 -4.99 -8.22
CA LEU A 104 12.66 -3.80 -7.83
C LEU A 104 13.20 -3.22 -6.53
N ARG A 105 13.46 -4.05 -5.52
CA ARG A 105 14.00 -3.61 -4.23
C ARG A 105 15.35 -2.90 -4.40
N GLU A 106 16.25 -3.47 -5.20
CA GLU A 106 17.55 -2.85 -5.51
C GLU A 106 17.35 -1.48 -6.16
N LYS A 107 16.51 -1.37 -7.19
CA LYS A 107 16.20 -0.09 -7.85
C LYS A 107 15.55 0.93 -6.91
N MET A 108 14.65 0.50 -6.03
CA MET A 108 14.03 1.39 -5.04
C MET A 108 15.04 1.89 -4.01
N ALA A 109 16.05 1.08 -3.67
CA ALA A 109 17.14 1.49 -2.80
C ALA A 109 18.06 2.49 -3.51
N GLU A 110 18.52 2.17 -4.72
CA GLU A 110 19.41 3.02 -5.52
C GLU A 110 18.80 4.39 -5.85
N SER A 111 17.48 4.45 -6.04
CA SER A 111 16.74 5.71 -6.29
C SER A 111 16.48 6.55 -5.02
N GLY A 112 16.78 6.03 -3.83
CA GLY A 112 16.48 6.68 -2.55
C GLY A 112 15.00 6.68 -2.16
N ILE A 113 14.13 5.98 -2.90
CA ILE A 113 12.70 5.89 -2.60
C ILE A 113 12.46 5.20 -1.26
N LEU A 114 13.22 4.15 -0.94
CA LEU A 114 13.08 3.45 0.34
C LEU A 114 13.36 4.39 1.51
N ASP A 115 14.48 5.11 1.48
CA ASP A 115 14.84 6.06 2.53
C ASP A 115 13.82 7.18 2.66
N LYS A 116 13.33 7.72 1.53
CA LYS A 116 12.24 8.71 1.51
C LYS A 116 11.00 8.18 2.24
N ARG A 117 10.54 6.98 1.91
CA ARG A 117 9.32 6.38 2.50
C ARG A 117 9.50 6.03 3.97
N ILE A 118 10.65 5.49 4.36
CA ILE A 118 10.98 5.22 5.77
C ILE A 118 10.96 6.51 6.58
N ASN A 119 11.60 7.58 6.08
CA ASN A 119 11.60 8.88 6.75
C ASN A 119 10.20 9.49 6.86
N GLN A 120 9.31 9.27 5.88
CA GLN A 120 7.91 9.70 5.98
C GLN A 120 7.18 8.98 7.11
N ILE A 121 7.30 7.64 7.18
CA ILE A 121 6.70 6.83 8.25
C ILE A 121 7.22 7.30 9.62
N TYR A 122 8.53 7.40 9.76
CA TYR A 122 9.16 7.74 11.03
C TYR A 122 8.69 9.10 11.56
N ARG A 123 8.59 10.11 10.69
CA ARG A 123 8.08 11.43 11.07
C ARG A 123 6.64 11.35 11.55
N ILE A 124 5.76 10.68 10.80
CA ILE A 124 4.35 10.55 11.17
C ILE A 124 4.22 9.84 12.51
N LEU A 125 4.86 8.69 12.69
CA LEU A 125 4.74 7.93 13.93
C LEU A 125 5.35 8.67 15.13
N ARG A 126 6.48 9.38 14.94
CA ARG A 126 7.09 10.16 16.02
C ARG A 126 6.20 11.29 16.52
N ASP A 127 5.40 11.88 15.62
CA ASP A 127 4.53 13.01 15.94
C ASP A 127 3.22 12.56 16.64
N GLU A 128 2.99 11.26 16.80
CA GLU A 128 1.82 10.67 17.45
C GLU A 128 2.16 10.19 18.88
N ASP A 129 1.38 10.65 19.86
CA ASP A 129 1.62 10.36 21.29
C ASP A 129 1.62 8.85 21.60
N ASP A 130 0.81 8.06 20.89
CA ASP A 130 0.71 6.60 21.05
C ASP A 130 1.95 5.84 20.53
N PHE A 131 2.85 6.52 19.83
CA PHE A 131 4.03 5.94 19.17
C PHE A 131 5.35 6.64 19.54
N SER A 132 5.32 7.67 20.40
CA SER A 132 6.52 8.26 21.00
C SER A 132 7.04 7.39 22.17
N GLU A 133 8.35 7.09 22.19
CA GLU A 133 9.03 6.33 23.26
C GLU A 133 8.87 6.94 24.67
#